data_AF-A0A7Y3RKM0-F1
#
_entry.id   AF-A0A7Y3RKM0-F1
#
_cell.length_a   1.000
_cell.length_b   1.000
_cell.length_c   1.000
_cell.angle_alpha   90.00
_cell.angle_beta   90.00
_cell.angle_gamma   90.00
#
_symmetry.space_group_name_H-M   'P 1'
#
loop_
_entity.id
_entity.type
_entity.pdbx_description
1 polymer ?
#
loop_
_entity_poly.entity_id
_entity_poly.type
_entity_poly.pdbx_seq_one_letter_code
_entity_poly.pdbx_strand_id
1 'polypeptide(L)'
;MGLLRPSLLGFGWASFVGSVADALILSHHLILSVSGESAMMASVRDHILDHLPFLAWLIPLAQWILPEGWADWLFALPAVGYFPVRILFSIVTGTLALRWAARIKAARS
;
A
#
# COMPACT_ATOMS: atom_id res chain seq x y z
N MET A 1 6.73 27.87 -2.26
CA MET A 1 6.91 27.23 -0.93
C MET A 1 5.63 27.08 -0.08
N GLY A 2 4.50 27.75 -0.39
CA GLY A 2 3.27 27.70 0.44
C GLY A 2 2.58 26.33 0.55
N LEU A 3 2.60 25.53 -0.52
CA LEU A 3 1.88 24.24 -0.59
C LEU A 3 2.72 23.02 -0.17
N LEU A 4 4.05 23.15 -0.07
CA LEU A 4 4.93 22.01 0.17
C LEU A 4 4.67 21.33 1.53
N ARG A 5 4.50 22.13 2.59
CA ARG A 5 4.22 21.61 3.93
C ARG A 5 2.88 20.87 4.00
N PRO A 6 1.73 21.44 3.56
CA PRO A 6 0.47 20.71 3.58
C PRO A 6 0.49 19.46 2.68
N SER A 7 1.16 19.49 1.51
CA SER A 7 1.33 18.29 0.67
C SER A 7 2.09 17.18 1.37
N LEU A 8 3.19 17.49 2.06
CA LEU A 8 3.98 16.51 2.82
C LEU A 8 3.20 15.92 4.01
N LEU A 9 2.39 16.74 4.69
CA LEU A 9 1.50 16.25 5.76
C LEU A 9 0.42 15.33 5.20
N GLY A 10 -0.21 15.70 4.09
CA GLY A 10 -1.21 14.88 3.42
C GLY A 10 -0.63 13.54 2.98
N PHE A 11 0.54 13.56 2.32
CA PHE A 11 1.25 12.35 1.91
C PHE A 11 1.65 11.47 3.11
N GLY A 12 2.15 12.09 4.19
CA GLY A 12 2.52 11.38 5.42
C GLY A 12 1.34 10.63 6.03
N TRP A 13 0.19 11.31 6.17
CA TRP A 13 -1.03 10.69 6.68
C TRP A 13 -1.61 9.64 5.74
N ALA A 14 -1.62 9.89 4.44
CA ALA A 14 -2.07 8.93 3.44
C ALA A 14 -1.21 7.65 3.50
N SER A 15 0.11 7.78 3.67
CA SER A 15 1.02 6.64 3.83
C SER A 15 0.73 5.84 5.11
N PHE A 16 0.43 6.52 6.22
CA PHE A 16 0.04 5.85 7.46
C PHE A 16 -1.26 5.07 7.29
N VAL A 17 -2.32 5.70 6.77
CA VAL A 17 -3.61 5.03 6.51
C VAL A 17 -3.45 3.87 5.54
N GLY A 18 -2.65 4.04 4.48
CA GLY A 18 -2.32 2.98 3.53
C GLY A 18 -1.64 1.78 4.21
N SER A 19 -0.65 2.02 5.06
CA SER A 19 0.02 0.93 5.79
C SER A 19 -0.91 0.16 6.73
N VAL A 20 -1.90 0.82 7.34
CA VAL A 20 -2.90 0.16 8.17
C VAL A 20 -3.83 -0.70 7.30
N ALA A 21 -4.28 -0.18 6.16
CA ALA A 21 -5.09 -0.96 5.22
C ALA A 21 -4.33 -2.20 4.73
N ASP A 22 -3.04 -2.06 4.42
CA ASP A 22 -2.17 -3.16 3.99
C ASP A 22 -2.01 -4.23 5.07
N ALA A 23 -1.83 -3.80 6.32
CA ALA A 23 -1.72 -4.71 7.44
C ALA A 23 -3.02 -5.51 7.65
N LEU A 24 -4.18 -4.86 7.47
CA LEU A 24 -5.48 -5.53 7.53
C LEU A 24 -5.64 -6.55 6.41
N ILE A 25 -5.27 -6.19 5.18
CA ILE A 25 -5.34 -7.11 4.03
C ILE A 25 -4.40 -8.31 4.23
N LEU A 26 -3.16 -8.07 4.66
CA LEU A 26 -2.22 -9.14 4.97
C LEU A 26 -2.75 -10.05 6.08
N SER A 27 -3.29 -9.49 7.16
CA SER A 27 -3.86 -10.26 8.27
C SER A 27 -5.01 -11.14 7.78
N HIS A 28 -5.89 -10.58 6.94
CA HIS A 28 -6.98 -11.33 6.33
C HIS A 28 -6.47 -12.49 5.46
N HIS A 29 -5.47 -12.26 4.61
CA HIS A 29 -4.83 -13.30 3.81
C HIS A 29 -4.21 -14.42 4.67
N LEU A 30 -3.54 -14.06 5.76
CA LEU A 30 -2.94 -15.02 6.69
C LEU A 30 -4.01 -15.85 7.41
N ILE A 31 -5.11 -15.25 7.83
CA ILE A 31 -6.23 -15.95 8.46
C ILE A 31 -6.80 -17.01 7.49
N LEU A 32 -7.06 -16.63 6.24
CA LEU A 32 -7.56 -17.56 5.21
C LEU A 32 -6.55 -18.66 4.87
N SER A 33 -5.25 -18.33 4.92
CA SER A 33 -4.20 -19.30 4.67
C SER A 33 -4.10 -20.35 5.79
N VAL A 34 -4.30 -19.93 7.04
CA VAL A 34 -4.31 -20.82 8.20
C VAL A 34 -5.61 -21.63 8.29
N SER A 35 -6.74 -21.08 7.82
CA SER A 35 -8.01 -21.82 7.74
C SER A 35 -8.08 -22.80 6.56
N GLY A 36 -7.11 -22.76 5.65
CA GLY A 36 -7.06 -23.61 4.45
C GLY A 36 -7.97 -23.14 3.32
N GLU A 37 -8.57 -21.95 3.43
CA GLU A 37 -9.45 -21.35 2.42
C GLU A 37 -8.68 -20.65 1.30
N SER A 38 -7.41 -20.33 1.53
CA SER A 38 -6.53 -19.70 0.54
C SER A 38 -5.13 -20.33 0.59
N ALA A 39 -4.43 -20.34 -0.54
CA ALA A 39 -3.03 -20.78 -0.56
C ALA A 39 -2.14 -19.68 0.02
N MET A 40 -1.16 -20.05 0.85
CA MET A 40 -0.16 -19.11 1.42
C MET A 40 0.60 -18.33 0.34
N MET A 41 0.75 -18.91 -0.85
CA MET A 41 1.43 -18.31 -2.00
C MET A 41 0.45 -17.73 -3.04
N ALA A 42 -0.81 -17.52 -2.67
CA ALA A 42 -1.77 -16.90 -3.57
C ALA A 42 -1.29 -15.51 -4.00
N SER A 43 -1.52 -15.18 -5.27
CA SER A 43 -1.12 -13.89 -5.80
C SER A 43 -1.98 -12.77 -5.21
N VAL A 44 -1.48 -11.53 -5.25
CA VAL A 44 -2.28 -10.35 -4.87
C VAL A 44 -3.55 -10.28 -5.72
N ARG A 45 -3.47 -10.65 -7.01
CA ARG A 45 -4.62 -10.72 -7.91
C ARG A 45 -5.68 -11.67 -7.37
N ASP A 46 -5.30 -12.92 -7.13
CA ASP A 46 -6.24 -13.97 -6.72
C ASP A 46 -6.86 -13.61 -5.38
N HIS A 47 -6.05 -13.14 -4.43
CA HIS A 47 -6.56 -12.71 -3.13
C HIS A 47 -7.58 -11.57 -3.25
N ILE A 48 -7.35 -10.60 -4.13
CA ILE A 48 -8.29 -9.50 -4.37
C ILE A 48 -9.58 -10.01 -5.01
N LEU A 49 -9.48 -10.83 -6.06
CA LEU A 49 -10.65 -11.29 -6.80
C LEU A 49 -11.52 -12.24 -5.98
N ASP A 50 -10.90 -13.15 -5.23
CA ASP A 50 -11.61 -14.21 -4.52
C ASP A 50 -12.14 -13.74 -3.16
N HIS A 51 -11.47 -12.77 -2.51
CA HIS A 51 -11.76 -12.42 -1.12
C HIS A 51 -11.99 -10.92 -0.87
N LEU A 52 -11.59 -10.02 -1.77
CA LEU A 52 -11.73 -8.57 -1.61
C LEU A 52 -12.30 -7.91 -2.87
N PRO A 53 -13.50 -8.31 -3.35
CA PRO A 53 -14.04 -7.85 -4.63
C PRO A 53 -14.25 -6.33 -4.69
N PHE A 54 -14.46 -5.67 -3.54
CA PHE A 54 -14.54 -4.21 -3.45
C PHE A 54 -13.23 -3.49 -3.81
N LEU A 55 -12.09 -4.19 -3.86
CA LEU A 55 -10.79 -3.69 -4.31
C LEU A 55 -10.47 -4.04 -5.76
N ALA A 56 -11.31 -4.83 -6.46
CA ALA A 56 -11.02 -5.31 -7.81
C ALA A 56 -10.82 -4.18 -8.84
N TRP A 57 -11.43 -3.01 -8.61
CA TRP A 57 -11.24 -1.82 -9.45
C TRP A 57 -9.80 -1.28 -9.45
N LEU A 58 -8.98 -1.63 -8.46
CA LEU A 58 -7.56 -1.26 -8.40
C LEU A 58 -6.74 -1.93 -9.51
N ILE A 59 -7.17 -3.10 -10.00
CA ILE A 59 -6.46 -3.84 -11.06
C ILE A 59 -6.46 -3.04 -12.38
N PRO A 60 -7.61 -2.69 -12.97
CA PRO A 60 -7.62 -1.88 -14.20
C PRO A 60 -7.08 -0.47 -13.98
N LEU A 61 -7.25 0.11 -12.79
CA LEU A 61 -6.64 1.41 -12.47
C LEU A 61 -5.10 1.35 -12.55
N ALA A 62 -4.49 0.33 -11.97
CA ALA A 62 -3.05 0.15 -12.01
C ALA A 62 -2.56 -0.18 -13.43
N GLN A 63 -3.32 -0.95 -14.22
CA GLN A 63 -3.02 -1.17 -15.64
C GLN A 63 -3.07 0.13 -16.47
N TRP A 64 -3.89 1.10 -16.07
CA TRP A 64 -3.98 2.39 -16.74
C TRP A 64 -2.85 3.37 -16.35
N ILE A 65 -2.37 3.30 -15.11
CA ILE A 65 -1.36 4.23 -14.58
C ILE A 65 0.08 3.73 -14.82
N LEU A 66 0.30 2.43 -14.67
CA LEU A 66 1.64 1.85 -14.71
C LEU A 66 2.06 1.54 -16.16
N PRO A 67 3.37 1.50 -16.44
CA PRO A 67 3.86 1.06 -17.74
C PRO A 67 3.43 -0.38 -18.05
N GLU A 68 3.40 -0.72 -19.34
CA GLU A 68 2.96 -2.04 -19.81
C GLU A 68 3.69 -3.18 -19.09
N GLY A 69 2.93 -4.20 -18.66
CA GLY A 69 3.43 -5.37 -17.94
C GLY A 69 3.76 -5.16 -16.45
N TRP A 70 3.89 -3.93 -15.96
CA TRP A 70 4.21 -3.69 -14.55
C TRP A 70 3.06 -4.01 -13.61
N ALA A 71 1.83 -3.65 -13.99
CA ALA A 71 0.66 -3.98 -13.20
C ALA A 71 0.49 -5.51 -13.07
N ASP A 72 0.65 -6.24 -14.17
CA ASP A 72 0.50 -7.69 -14.16
C ASP A 72 1.60 -8.36 -13.32
N TRP A 73 2.85 -7.88 -13.41
CA TRP A 73 3.93 -8.30 -12.53
C TRP A 73 3.61 -8.04 -11.06
N LEU A 74 3.14 -6.84 -10.72
CA LEU A 74 2.82 -6.44 -9.35
C LEU A 74 1.72 -7.33 -8.75
N PHE A 75 0.65 -7.57 -9.50
CA PHE A 75 -0.48 -8.38 -9.03
C PHE A 75 -0.19 -9.88 -9.04
N ALA A 76 0.82 -10.35 -9.78
CA ALA A 76 1.28 -11.73 -9.75
C ALA A 76 2.15 -12.07 -8.52
N LEU A 77 2.62 -11.06 -7.77
CA LEU A 77 3.41 -11.30 -6.57
C LEU A 77 2.59 -12.02 -5.49
N PRO A 78 3.21 -12.88 -4.66
CA PRO A 78 2.54 -13.48 -3.52
C PRO A 78 2.09 -12.41 -2.52
N ALA A 79 0.83 -12.45 -2.08
CA ALA A 79 0.27 -11.48 -1.14
C ALA A 79 1.09 -11.41 0.17
N VAL A 80 1.50 -12.58 0.68
CA VAL A 80 2.33 -12.70 1.89
C VAL A 80 3.68 -11.99 1.78
N GLY A 81 4.24 -11.82 0.58
CA GLY A 81 5.49 -11.09 0.36
C GLY A 81 5.27 -9.62 0.00
N TYR A 82 4.25 -9.33 -0.80
CA TYR A 82 3.96 -7.99 -1.30
C TYR A 82 3.55 -7.02 -0.20
N PHE A 83 2.58 -7.39 0.65
CA PHE A 83 2.04 -6.47 1.65
C PHE A 83 3.05 -6.06 2.74
N PRO A 84 3.89 -6.95 3.30
CA PRO A 84 4.94 -6.53 4.23
C PRO A 84 5.90 -5.49 3.64
N VAL A 85 6.32 -5.69 2.39
CA VAL A 85 7.20 -4.75 1.70
C VAL A 85 6.49 -3.40 1.51
N ARG A 86 5.21 -3.42 1.13
CA ARG A 86 4.40 -2.21 0.93
C ARG A 86 4.17 -1.43 2.24
N ILE A 87 3.93 -2.13 3.34
CA ILE A 87 3.81 -1.56 4.69
C ILE A 87 5.10 -0.86 5.08
N LEU A 88 6.24 -1.55 4.95
CA LEU A 88 7.55 -0.99 5.29
C LEU A 88 7.85 0.25 4.44
N PHE A 89 7.64 0.16 3.12
CA PHE A 89 7.84 1.29 2.22
C PHE A 89 6.98 2.49 2.63
N SER A 90 5.68 2.28 2.87
CA SER A 90 4.74 3.32 3.27
C SER A 90 5.11 3.97 4.60
N ILE A 91 5.52 3.19 5.60
CA ILE A 91 5.95 3.72 6.90
C ILE A 91 7.21 4.59 6.72
N VAL A 92 8.20 4.12 5.97
CA VAL A 92 9.46 4.85 5.74
C VAL A 92 9.20 6.16 5.00
N THR A 93 8.49 6.11 3.87
CA THR A 93 8.22 7.31 3.06
C THR A 93 7.31 8.29 3.79
N GLY A 94 6.29 7.79 4.49
CA GLY A 94 5.38 8.60 5.29
C GLY A 94 6.10 9.30 6.44
N THR A 95 6.93 8.57 7.19
CA THR A 95 7.72 9.12 8.29
C THR A 95 8.69 10.18 7.79
N LEU A 96 9.36 9.94 6.66
CA LEU A 96 10.20 10.94 6.03
C LEU A 96 9.38 12.19 5.71
N ALA A 97 8.28 12.07 4.98
CA ALA A 97 7.45 13.22 4.62
C ALA A 97 7.03 14.07 5.83
N LEU A 98 6.62 13.43 6.93
CA LEU A 98 6.28 14.11 8.19
C LEU A 98 7.48 14.83 8.82
N ARG A 99 8.68 14.21 8.81
CA ARG A 99 9.91 14.85 9.29
C ARG A 99 10.29 16.08 8.47
N TRP A 100 10.14 16.00 7.14
CA TRP A 100 10.39 17.15 6.26
C TRP A 100 9.36 18.27 6.48
N ALA A 101 8.08 17.93 6.67
CA ALA A 101 7.05 18.90 7.01
C ALA A 101 7.31 19.60 8.36
N ALA A 102 7.85 18.87 9.34
CA ALA A 102 8.24 19.43 10.64
C ALA A 102 9.44 20.38 10.52
N ARG A 103 10.46 20.03 9.73
CA ARG A 103 11.62 20.91 9.46
C ARG A 103 11.20 22.22 8.80
N ILE A 104 10.27 22.19 7.84
CA ILE A 104 9.74 23.40 7.19
C ILE A 104 9.01 24.29 8.21
N LYS A 105 8.34 23.70 9.22
CA LYS A 105 7.72 24.48 10.30
C LYS A 105 8.79 25.17 11.15
N ALA A 106 9.82 24.45 11.57
CA ALA A 106 10.91 24.98 12.40
C ALA A 106 11.75 26.05 11.69
N ALA A 107 11.93 25.96 10.38
CA ALA A 107 12.63 26.98 9.59
C ALA A 107 11.81 28.27 9.37
N ARG A 108 10.53 28.29 9.77
CA ARG A 108 9.62 29.44 9.66
C ARG A 108 9.30 30.12 10.99
N SER A 109 9.72 29.53 12.11
CA SER A 109 9.63 30.11 13.46
C SER A 109 10.92 30.84 13.81
#